data_AF-A0A966W0F6-F1
#
_entry.id   AF-A0A966W0F6-F1
#
_cell.length_a   1.000
_cell.length_b   1.000
_cell.length_c   1.000
_cell.angle_alpha   90.00
_cell.angle_beta   90.00
_cell.angle_gamma   90.00
#
_symmetry.space_group_name_H-M   'P 1'
#
loop_
_entity.id
_entity.type
_entity.pdbx_description
1 polymer ?
#
loop_
_entity_poly.entity_id
_entity_poly.type
_entity_poly.pdbx_seq_one_letter_code
_entity_poly.pdbx_strand_id
1 'polypeptide(L)'
;MSFTELTEAFFTKSAGWEAVKNARSLLAGGKVISSNWTPPLLKGVVAEGTSSYRAGLVIKGPVDIDNLCTCRASREGGVICAHSVAIGLHHVLSNKPAPRGRCRGCRCPPGL
;
A
#
# COMPACT_ATOMS: atom_id res chain seq x y z
N MET A 1 0.81 -1.00 -24.88
CA MET A 1 1.48 -1.21 -23.58
C MET A 1 0.41 -1.19 -22.50
N SER A 2 0.11 -2.32 -21.88
CA SER A 2 -0.97 -2.44 -20.89
C SER A 2 -0.61 -1.65 -19.63
N PHE A 3 -1.28 -0.52 -19.41
CA PHE A 3 -1.36 0.13 -18.11
C PHE A 3 -1.97 -0.88 -17.14
N THR A 4 -1.16 -1.44 -16.24
CA THR A 4 -1.70 -2.27 -15.16
C THR A 4 -2.39 -1.34 -14.18
N GLU A 5 -3.70 -1.16 -14.36
CA GLU A 5 -4.51 -0.39 -13.42
C GLU A 5 -4.51 -1.11 -12.07
N LEU A 6 -3.83 -0.50 -11.09
CA LEU A 6 -3.88 -0.97 -9.72
C LEU A 6 -5.31 -0.81 -9.21
N THR A 7 -5.99 -1.93 -9.01
CA THR A 7 -7.34 -1.97 -8.49
C THR A 7 -7.43 -2.96 -7.34
N GLU A 8 -8.41 -2.76 -6.47
CA GLU A 8 -8.67 -3.72 -5.38
C GLU A 8 -9.03 -5.11 -5.92
N ALA A 9 -9.73 -5.16 -7.07
CA ALA A 9 -10.04 -6.40 -7.77
C ALA A 9 -8.77 -7.12 -8.28
N PHE A 10 -7.78 -6.36 -8.76
CA PHE A 10 -6.46 -6.90 -9.13
C PHE A 10 -5.79 -7.56 -7.93
N PHE A 11 -5.65 -6.84 -6.81
CA PHE A 11 -5.04 -7.42 -5.61
C PHE A 11 -5.82 -8.62 -5.05
N THR A 12 -7.16 -8.60 -5.14
CA THR A 12 -7.98 -9.75 -4.70
C THR A 12 -7.73 -10.99 -5.56
N LYS A 13 -7.56 -10.83 -6.88
CA LYS A 13 -7.25 -11.93 -7.79
C LYS A 13 -5.82 -12.44 -7.63
N SER A 14 -4.86 -11.55 -7.40
CA SER A 14 -3.43 -11.91 -7.32
C SER A 14 -3.00 -12.41 -5.96
N ALA A 15 -3.41 -11.73 -4.88
CA ALA A 15 -2.99 -12.01 -3.51
C ALA A 15 -4.04 -12.78 -2.69
N GLY A 16 -5.27 -12.89 -3.23
CA GLY A 16 -6.40 -13.51 -2.54
C GLY A 16 -7.17 -12.54 -1.64
N TRP A 17 -8.39 -12.94 -1.29
CA TRP A 17 -9.29 -12.14 -0.48
C TRP A 17 -8.80 -11.94 0.97
N GLU A 18 -8.12 -12.95 1.53
CA GLU A 18 -7.58 -12.88 2.90
C GLU A 18 -6.49 -11.80 3.03
N ALA A 19 -5.61 -11.69 2.04
CA ALA A 19 -4.58 -10.66 2.00
C ALA A 19 -5.20 -9.26 1.91
N VAL A 20 -6.25 -9.09 1.10
CA VAL A 20 -6.98 -7.81 0.96
C VAL A 20 -7.70 -7.44 2.25
N LYS A 21 -8.34 -8.40 2.92
CA LYS A 21 -9.00 -8.17 4.21
C LYS A 21 -8.01 -7.70 5.27
N ASN A 22 -6.88 -8.39 5.41
CA ASN A 22 -5.82 -8.00 6.35
C ASN A 22 -5.20 -6.64 5.98
N ALA A 23 -5.00 -6.38 4.69
CA ALA A 23 -4.52 -5.10 4.20
C ALA A 23 -5.46 -3.94 4.57
N ARG A 24 -6.79 -4.15 4.47
CA ARG A 24 -7.79 -3.18 4.90
C ARG A 24 -7.72 -2.93 6.41
N SER A 25 -7.52 -3.95 7.23
CA SER A 25 -7.31 -3.77 8.68
C SER A 25 -6.05 -2.95 8.99
N LEU A 26 -4.95 -3.19 8.27
CA LEU A 26 -3.71 -2.39 8.41
C LEU A 26 -3.93 -0.92 8.01
N LEU A 27 -4.68 -0.69 6.93
CA LEU A 27 -5.05 0.65 6.48
C LEU A 27 -5.95 1.37 7.49
N ALA A 28 -6.98 0.69 7.99
CA ALA A 28 -7.87 1.23 9.02
C ALA A 28 -7.11 1.60 10.31
N GLY A 29 -6.08 0.83 10.65
CA GLY A 29 -5.18 1.10 11.76
C GLY A 29 -4.10 2.15 11.48
N GLY A 30 -4.08 2.81 10.31
CA GLY A 30 -3.09 3.83 9.96
C GLY A 30 -1.65 3.31 9.93
N LYS A 31 -1.47 2.01 9.65
CA LYS A 31 -0.16 1.34 9.70
C LYS A 31 0.72 1.64 8.49
N VAL A 32 0.13 2.07 7.37
CA VAL A 32 0.88 2.44 6.16
C VAL A 32 1.41 3.87 6.33
N ILE A 33 2.74 4.01 6.42
CA ILE A 33 3.40 5.31 6.58
C ILE A 33 3.50 6.02 5.23
N SER A 34 3.84 5.28 4.18
CA SER A 34 4.07 5.83 2.85
C SER A 34 3.82 4.79 1.78
N SER A 35 3.21 5.22 0.67
CA SER A 35 3.10 4.44 -0.56
C SER A 35 3.59 5.26 -1.75
N ASN A 36 4.45 4.65 -2.54
CA ASN A 36 5.01 5.23 -3.75
C ASN A 36 4.85 4.24 -4.90
N TRP A 37 4.04 4.62 -5.88
CA TRP A 37 3.84 3.85 -7.10
C TRP A 37 4.66 4.46 -8.22
N THR A 38 5.54 3.67 -8.81
CA THR A 38 6.34 4.06 -9.97
C THR A 38 6.37 2.86 -10.91
N PRO A 39 5.45 2.78 -11.89
CA PRO A 39 5.32 1.62 -12.76
C PRO A 39 6.68 1.14 -13.30
N PRO A 40 7.03 -0.15 -13.19
CA PRO A 40 6.26 -1.32 -12.71
C PRO A 40 6.40 -1.61 -11.20
N LEU A 41 6.99 -0.71 -10.42
CA LEU A 41 7.44 -0.93 -9.05
C LEU A 41 6.58 -0.14 -8.04
N LEU A 42 5.95 -0.87 -7.11
CA LEU A 42 5.29 -0.32 -5.94
C LEU A 42 6.20 -0.46 -4.74
N LYS A 43 6.44 0.62 -4.00
CA LYS A 43 7.22 0.60 -2.76
C LYS A 43 6.49 1.34 -1.67
N GLY A 44 6.68 0.92 -0.44
CA GLY A 44 6.13 1.62 0.71
C GLY A 44 6.67 1.11 2.02
N VAL A 45 6.22 1.75 3.09
CA VAL A 45 6.62 1.42 4.44
C VAL A 45 5.37 1.23 5.28
N VAL A 46 5.30 0.10 5.98
CA VAL A 46 4.22 -0.24 6.91
C VAL A 46 4.83 -0.36 8.30
N ALA A 47 4.36 0.44 9.24
CA ALA A 47 4.64 0.27 10.66
C ALA A 47 3.70 -0.78 11.24
N GLU A 48 4.23 -1.83 11.83
CA GLU A 48 3.47 -2.83 12.56
C GLU A 48 4.04 -2.96 13.98
N GLY A 49 3.22 -2.64 14.97
CA GLY A 49 3.66 -2.54 16.36
C GLY A 49 4.75 -1.47 16.54
N THR A 50 5.93 -1.89 16.98
CA THR A 50 7.12 -1.06 17.20
C THR A 50 8.12 -1.08 16.04
N SER A 51 7.91 -1.94 15.03
CA SER A 51 8.84 -2.11 13.91
C SER A 51 8.25 -1.56 12.61
N SER A 52 9.12 -1.05 11.74
CA SER A 52 8.73 -0.65 10.38
C SER A 52 9.24 -1.67 9.38
N TYR A 53 8.32 -2.17 8.56
CA TYR A 53 8.59 -3.10 7.48
C TYR A 53 8.56 -2.38 6.15
N ARG A 54 9.62 -2.59 5.36
CA ARG A 54 9.66 -2.14 3.97
C ARG A 54 8.94 -3.19 3.14
N ALA A 55 7.83 -2.79 2.55
CA ALA A 55 7.07 -3.65 1.65
C ALA A 55 7.15 -3.09 0.24
N GLY A 56 7.29 -3.99 -0.73
CA GLY A 56 7.48 -3.65 -2.12
C GLY A 56 6.88 -4.73 -2.99
N LEU A 57 6.40 -4.32 -4.16
CA LEU A 57 5.77 -5.20 -5.12
C LEU A 57 6.27 -4.80 -6.52
N VAL A 58 6.74 -5.76 -7.31
CA VAL A 58 7.09 -5.52 -8.72
C VAL A 58 6.04 -6.17 -9.58
N ILE A 59 5.27 -5.38 -10.31
CA ILE A 59 4.17 -5.86 -11.15
C ILE A 59 4.68 -5.88 -12.58
N LYS A 60 5.16 -7.04 -13.03
CA LYS A 60 5.64 -7.22 -14.41
C LYS A 60 4.50 -7.50 -15.37
N GLY A 61 3.38 -8.04 -14.87
CA GLY A 61 2.18 -8.33 -15.66
C GLY A 61 0.93 -8.54 -14.82
N PRO A 62 -0.17 -9.02 -15.44
CA PRO A 62 -1.44 -9.24 -14.75
C PRO A 62 -1.39 -10.38 -13.72
N VAL A 63 -0.47 -11.34 -13.91
CA VAL A 63 -0.28 -12.50 -13.03
C VAL A 63 1.15 -12.59 -12.49
N ASP A 64 2.10 -11.88 -13.10
CA ASP A 64 3.51 -11.92 -12.74
C ASP A 64 3.86 -10.75 -11.81
N ILE A 65 3.87 -11.06 -10.51
CA ILE A 65 3.98 -10.08 -9.44
C ILE A 65 4.99 -10.61 -8.41
N ASP A 66 6.06 -9.86 -8.23
CA ASP A 66 7.13 -10.20 -7.30
C ASP A 66 6.92 -9.45 -5.98
N ASN A 67 6.92 -10.18 -4.86
CA ASN A 67 6.80 -9.58 -3.54
C ASN A 67 8.18 -9.39 -2.91
N LEU A 68 8.55 -8.12 -2.68
CA LEU A 68 9.81 -7.71 -2.06
C LEU A 68 9.65 -7.37 -0.57
N CYS A 69 8.54 -7.78 0.05
CA CYS A 69 8.34 -7.53 1.47
C CYS A 69 9.25 -8.40 2.33
N THR A 70 9.84 -7.79 3.36
CA THR A 70 10.70 -8.51 4.33
C THR A 70 9.92 -9.19 5.45
N CYS A 71 8.59 -9.23 5.38
CA CYS A 71 7.77 -9.86 6.42
C CYS A 71 7.90 -11.39 6.40
N ARG A 72 7.59 -11.98 7.55
CA ARG A 72 7.66 -13.43 7.76
C ARG A 72 6.78 -14.21 6.77
N ALA A 73 5.55 -13.75 6.52
CA ALA A 73 4.64 -14.38 5.55
C ALA A 73 5.20 -14.42 4.12
N SER A 74 5.91 -13.37 3.69
CA SER A 74 6.56 -13.34 2.38
C SER A 74 7.78 -14.26 2.33
N ARG A 75 8.54 -14.35 3.41
CA ARG A 75 9.76 -15.16 3.48
C ARG A 75 9.47 -16.66 3.62
N GLU A 76 8.46 -17.03 4.37
CA GLU A 76 8.07 -18.42 4.60
C GLU A 76 7.11 -18.93 3.53
N GLY A 77 6.14 -18.10 3.12
CA GLY A 77 5.11 -18.51 2.17
C GLY A 77 5.44 -18.21 0.70
N GLY A 78 6.39 -17.30 0.42
CA GLY A 78 6.65 -16.85 -0.95
C GLY A 78 5.46 -16.15 -1.62
N VAL A 79 4.44 -15.78 -0.85
CA VAL A 79 3.19 -15.20 -1.34
C VAL A 79 3.14 -13.68 -1.16
N ILE A 80 2.22 -13.04 -1.87
CA ILE A 80 1.93 -11.61 -1.69
C ILE A 80 1.31 -11.40 -0.31
N CYS A 81 2.01 -10.69 0.56
CA CYS A 81 1.56 -10.43 1.91
C CYS A 81 0.57 -9.25 2.00
N ALA A 82 -0.17 -9.20 3.11
CA ALA A 82 -1.09 -8.10 3.41
C ALA A 82 -0.39 -6.72 3.44
N HIS A 83 0.90 -6.65 3.80
CA HIS A 83 1.65 -5.38 3.81
C HIS A 83 1.82 -4.80 2.40
N SER A 84 2.18 -5.62 1.42
CA SER A 84 2.36 -5.16 0.03
C SER A 84 1.02 -4.76 -0.60
N VAL A 85 -0.05 -5.50 -0.31
CA VAL A 85 -1.41 -5.16 -0.72
C VAL A 85 -1.87 -3.86 -0.05
N ALA A 86 -1.57 -3.65 1.24
CA ALA A 86 -1.95 -2.44 1.97
C ALA A 86 -1.36 -1.17 1.33
N ILE A 87 -0.09 -1.20 0.93
CA ILE A 87 0.55 -0.07 0.22
C ILE A 87 -0.14 0.19 -1.12
N GLY A 88 -0.51 -0.87 -1.85
CA GLY A 88 -1.19 -0.77 -3.13
C GLY A 88 -2.57 -0.14 -2.98
N LEU A 89 -3.36 -0.65 -2.05
CA LEU A 89 -4.67 -0.09 -1.70
C LEU A 89 -4.56 1.34 -1.17
N HIS A 90 -3.56 1.65 -0.34
CA HIS A 90 -3.29 3.01 0.11
C HIS A 90 -3.08 3.97 -1.07
N HIS A 91 -2.30 3.53 -2.06
CA HIS A 91 -2.05 4.32 -3.26
C HIS A 91 -3.33 4.50 -4.10
N VAL A 92 -4.10 3.44 -4.33
CA VAL A 92 -5.38 3.50 -5.08
C VAL A 92 -6.38 4.43 -4.38
N LEU A 93 -6.47 4.36 -3.05
CA LEU A 93 -7.32 5.23 -2.24
C LEU A 93 -6.82 6.68 -2.23
N SER A 94 -5.50 6.90 -2.26
CA SER A 94 -4.89 8.23 -2.35
C SER A 94 -5.02 8.85 -3.74
N ASN A 95 -5.08 8.02 -4.79
CA ASN A 95 -5.27 8.45 -6.19
C ASN A 95 -6.75 8.66 -6.52
N LYS A 96 -7.67 7.95 -5.84
CA LYS A 96 -9.07 8.40 -5.79
C LYS A 96 -9.10 9.74 -5.07
N PRO A 97 -9.70 10.79 -5.63
CA PRO A 97 -9.84 12.06 -4.94
C PRO A 97 -10.87 11.90 -3.80
N ALA A 98 -10.45 11.36 -2.66
CA ALA A 98 -11.14 11.62 -1.41
C ALA A 98 -10.82 13.07 -1.02
N PRO A 99 -11.82 13.88 -0.63
CA PRO A 99 -11.63 15.30 -0.39
C PRO A 99 -10.55 15.46 0.66
N ARG A 100 -9.42 16.03 0.24
CA ARG A 100 -8.35 16.45 1.14
C ARG A 100 -8.92 17.54 2.04
N GLY A 101 -9.48 17.12 3.17
CA GLY A 101 -9.56 17.88 4.40
C GLY A 101 -8.15 18.14 4.91
N ARG A 102 -7.35 18.86 4.12
CA ARG A 102 -6.21 19.60 4.64
C ARG A 102 -6.82 20.73 5.45
N CYS A 103 -7.07 20.46 6.73
CA CYS A 103 -6.96 21.52 7.72
C CYS A 103 -5.54 22.05 7.59
N ARG A 104 -5.40 23.14 6.83
CA ARG A 104 -4.26 24.05 6.93
C ARG A 104 -4.35 24.66 8.32
N GLY A 105 -3.93 23.88 9.32
CA GLY A 105 -3.57 24.35 10.65
C GLY A 105 -2.24 25.09 10.60
N CYS A 106 -2.05 25.98 9.63
CA CYS A 106 -1.14 27.10 9.83
C CYS A 106 -1.89 28.05 10.75
N ARG A 107 -1.74 27.82 12.06
CA ARG A 107 -1.93 28.86 13.07
C ARG A 107 -0.97 29.99 12.66
N CYS A 108 -1.50 31.05 12.07
CA CYS A 108 -0.80 32.33 12.00
C CYS A 108 -1.32 33.17 13.17
N PRO A 109 -0.49 33.42 14.19
CA PRO A 109 -0.53 34.73 14.84
C PRO A 109 0.89 35.26 15.11
N PRO A 110 1.07 36.50 15.58
CA PRO A 110 0.35 37.75 15.31
C PRO A 110 1.29 38.81 14.68
N GLY A 111 0.77 39.87 14.06
CA GLY A 111 1.62 40.93 13.50
C GLY A 111 0.89 42.25 13.29
N LEU A 112 1.01 43.11 14.32
CA LEU A 112 0.75 44.55 14.44
C LEU A 112 -0.48 45.17 13.73
#